data_AF-A0A5N6WPD6-F1
#
_entry.id   AF-A0A5N6WPD6-F1
#
_cell.length_a   1.000
_cell.length_b   1.000
_cell.length_c   1.000
_cell.angle_alpha   90.00
_cell.angle_beta   90.00
_cell.angle_gamma   90.00
#
_symmetry.space_group_name_H-M   'P 1'
#
loop_
_entity.id
_entity.type
_entity.pdbx_description
1 polymer ?
#
loop_
_entity_poly.entity_id
_entity_poly.type
_entity_poly.pdbx_seq_one_letter_code
_entity_poly.pdbx_strand_id
1 'polypeptide(L)'
;MRWISSFTSLFILWIFFFTNALAQDQVCMDNMGAISEVASKQLGPVFDKLVCSKGIKPGKADWKWLEPKIQPLFNNIKKCSQKPDFPNYKPKIEKLADAIVAKCAKPSHNYCKDEDLKAIKSCAVSEALGWGLMNMDMLQYTSKKNCEKLVPCLMNPKTWAPGKKIIAEYAKHKGLSRIGSMARSVITSIAWDDAICIS
;
A
#
# COMPACT_ATOMS: atom_id res chain seq x y z
N MET A 1 5.76 23.63 6.16
CA MET A 1 6.10 22.34 6.79
C MET A 1 5.87 21.22 5.77
N ARG A 2 6.94 20.62 5.25
CA ARG A 2 6.94 19.59 4.20
C ARG A 2 6.94 18.19 4.82
N TRP A 3 5.81 17.64 5.26
CA TRP A 3 5.83 16.27 5.78
C TRP A 3 4.51 15.51 5.55
N ILE A 4 4.69 14.28 5.07
CA ILE A 4 3.80 13.10 5.04
C ILE A 4 2.79 12.99 3.89
N SER A 5 3.26 12.46 2.75
CA SER A 5 2.36 11.85 1.76
C SER A 5 2.94 10.64 1.03
N SER A 6 3.92 9.93 1.60
CA SER A 6 4.58 8.76 0.96
C SER A 6 4.17 7.38 1.51
N PHE A 7 3.72 6.49 0.60
CA PHE A 7 3.29 5.08 0.75
C PHE A 7 2.16 4.77 1.74
N THR A 8 1.97 5.60 2.75
CA THR A 8 0.80 5.55 3.60
C THR A 8 -0.46 5.75 2.79
N SER A 9 -0.43 6.62 1.77
CA SER A 9 -1.53 6.77 0.82
C SER A 9 -1.88 5.46 0.13
N LEU A 10 -0.92 4.59 -0.18
CA LEU A 10 -1.20 3.26 -0.73
C LEU A 10 -1.84 2.36 0.32
N PHE A 11 -1.27 2.26 1.54
CA PHE A 11 -1.84 1.46 2.66
C PHE A 11 -3.18 1.96 3.19
N ILE A 12 -3.43 3.27 3.14
CA ILE A 12 -4.69 3.92 3.48
C ILE A 12 -5.67 3.72 2.32
N LEU A 13 -5.23 3.81 1.06
CA LEU A 13 -6.04 3.39 -0.08
C LEU A 13 -6.43 1.93 0.03
N TRP A 14 -5.50 1.06 0.42
CA TRP A 14 -5.74 -0.35 0.72
C TRP A 14 -6.85 -0.47 1.77
N ILE A 15 -6.72 0.21 2.90
CA ILE A 15 -7.78 0.21 3.91
C ILE A 15 -9.10 0.75 3.33
N PHE A 16 -9.11 1.90 2.64
CA PHE A 16 -10.27 2.44 1.92
C PHE A 16 -10.89 1.45 0.90
N PHE A 17 -10.08 0.67 0.17
CA PHE A 17 -10.52 -0.34 -0.80
C PHE A 17 -11.26 -1.48 -0.13
N PHE A 18 -10.82 -1.84 1.07
CA PHE A 18 -11.39 -2.94 1.84
C PHE A 18 -12.51 -2.48 2.75
N THR A 19 -12.52 -1.19 3.04
CA THR A 19 -13.52 -0.47 3.80
C THR A 19 -14.15 0.53 2.84
N ASN A 20 -14.89 0.06 1.82
CA ASN A 20 -15.96 0.89 1.23
C ASN A 20 -16.84 1.53 2.33
N ALA A 21 -16.77 0.98 3.56
CA ALA A 21 -17.20 1.51 4.84
C ALA A 21 -16.77 2.93 5.14
N LEU A 22 -15.49 3.23 4.93
CA LEU A 22 -14.94 4.54 5.27
C LEU A 22 -15.63 5.66 4.50
N ALA A 23 -16.13 5.37 3.29
CA ALA A 23 -16.66 6.39 2.39
C ALA A 23 -18.18 6.41 2.23
N GLN A 24 -18.89 5.50 2.91
CA GLN A 24 -20.35 5.42 2.83
C GLN A 24 -21.06 5.82 4.12
N ASP A 25 -20.39 5.73 5.27
CA ASP A 25 -20.93 6.19 6.55
C ASP A 25 -20.16 7.41 7.08
N GLN A 26 -20.91 8.35 7.67
CA GLN A 26 -20.36 9.61 8.16
C GLN A 26 -19.32 9.43 9.27
N VAL A 27 -19.51 8.48 10.20
CA VAL A 27 -18.55 8.22 11.30
C VAL A 27 -17.18 7.86 10.75
N CYS A 28 -17.22 7.02 9.73
CA CYS A 28 -16.09 6.55 8.99
C CYS A 28 -15.40 7.70 8.23
N MET A 29 -16.17 8.51 7.49
CA MET A 29 -15.71 9.69 6.73
C MET A 29 -15.05 10.75 7.62
N ASP A 30 -15.69 11.10 8.73
CA ASP A 30 -15.22 12.13 9.67
C ASP A 30 -13.87 11.77 10.29
N ASN A 31 -13.60 10.47 10.46
CA ASN A 31 -12.38 9.97 11.07
C ASN A 31 -11.27 9.62 10.07
N MET A 32 -11.52 9.70 8.77
CA MET A 32 -10.52 9.30 7.75
C MET A 32 -9.26 10.13 7.81
N GLY A 33 -9.38 11.44 8.09
CA GLY A 33 -8.24 12.33 8.24
C GLY A 33 -7.33 11.89 9.39
N ALA A 34 -7.92 11.60 10.54
CA ALA A 34 -7.20 11.15 11.73
C ALA A 34 -6.59 9.75 11.54
N ILE A 35 -7.34 8.81 10.94
CA ILE A 35 -6.83 7.47 10.60
C ILE A 35 -5.65 7.57 9.65
N SER A 36 -5.78 8.41 8.62
CA SER A 36 -4.72 8.69 7.66
C SER A 36 -3.47 9.19 8.38
N GLU A 37 -3.63 10.14 9.30
CA GLU A 37 -2.51 10.69 10.08
C GLU A 37 -1.81 9.63 10.97
N VAL A 38 -2.58 8.79 11.66
CA VAL A 38 -2.02 7.71 12.50
C VAL A 38 -1.21 6.74 11.64
N ALA A 39 -1.82 6.25 10.55
CA ALA A 39 -1.15 5.36 9.60
C ALA A 39 0.17 5.97 9.12
N SER A 40 0.12 7.26 8.81
CA SER A 40 1.21 8.04 8.26
C SER A 40 2.38 8.18 9.22
N LYS A 41 2.08 8.48 10.49
CA LYS A 41 3.08 8.49 11.56
C LYS A 41 3.69 7.11 11.81
N GLN A 42 2.93 6.03 11.61
CA GLN A 42 3.43 4.67 11.82
C GLN A 42 4.26 4.14 10.65
N LEU A 43 3.84 4.36 9.41
CA LEU A 43 4.44 3.75 8.23
C LEU A 43 5.42 4.67 7.49
N GLY A 44 5.13 5.98 7.46
CA GLY A 44 5.89 6.96 6.69
C GLY A 44 7.39 6.97 7.02
N PRO A 45 7.79 7.14 8.29
CA PRO A 45 9.21 7.18 8.66
C PRO A 45 9.97 5.87 8.32
N VAL A 46 9.30 4.72 8.48
CA VAL A 46 9.91 3.41 8.17
C VAL A 46 10.07 3.25 6.66
N PHE A 47 9.08 3.65 5.88
CA PHE A 47 9.12 3.60 4.43
C PHE A 47 10.21 4.50 3.86
N ASP A 48 10.24 5.75 4.30
CA ASP A 48 11.24 6.71 3.84
C ASP A 48 12.67 6.22 4.13
N LYS A 49 12.92 5.79 5.38
CA LYS A 49 14.23 5.29 5.82
C LYS A 49 14.68 4.02 5.08
N LEU A 50 13.77 3.09 4.80
CA LEU A 50 14.13 1.79 4.24
C LEU A 50 14.04 1.73 2.72
N VAL A 51 13.26 2.62 2.10
CA VAL A 51 12.90 2.54 0.68
C VAL A 51 13.32 3.80 -0.06
N CYS A 52 12.68 4.94 0.23
CA CYS A 52 12.85 6.15 -0.58
C CYS A 52 14.24 6.77 -0.46
N SER A 53 14.76 6.91 0.76
CA SER A 53 16.12 7.42 1.01
C SER A 53 17.22 6.51 0.45
N LYS A 54 16.93 5.21 0.26
CA LYS A 54 17.82 4.26 -0.42
C LYS A 54 17.71 4.31 -1.93
N GLY A 55 16.92 5.24 -2.47
CA GLY A 55 16.67 5.41 -3.89
C GLY A 55 15.85 4.30 -4.53
N ILE A 56 15.27 3.37 -3.76
CA ILE A 56 14.35 2.36 -4.30
C ILE A 56 13.12 3.09 -4.82
N LYS A 57 12.68 2.74 -6.04
CA LYS A 57 11.54 3.38 -6.72
C LYS A 57 10.39 2.38 -6.83
N PRO A 58 9.52 2.29 -5.81
CA PRO A 58 8.33 1.47 -5.89
C PRO A 58 7.36 1.97 -6.94
N GLY A 59 6.77 1.05 -7.69
CA GLY A 59 5.79 1.38 -8.72
C GLY A 59 4.87 0.21 -9.03
N LYS A 60 4.14 0.33 -10.14
CA LYS A 60 3.13 -0.64 -10.59
C LYS A 60 3.62 -2.09 -10.60
N ALA A 61 4.87 -2.32 -11.04
CA ALA A 61 5.43 -3.67 -11.18
C ALA A 61 5.59 -4.41 -9.84
N ASP A 62 5.66 -3.69 -8.72
CA ASP A 62 5.83 -4.29 -7.40
C ASP A 62 4.52 -4.83 -6.82
N TRP A 63 3.39 -4.58 -7.48
CA TRP A 63 2.07 -5.00 -7.02
C TRP A 63 1.98 -6.51 -6.79
N LYS A 64 2.37 -7.33 -7.77
CA LYS A 64 2.32 -8.80 -7.67
C LYS A 64 3.12 -9.36 -6.50
N TRP A 65 4.17 -8.65 -6.07
CA TRP A 65 4.95 -9.05 -4.90
C TRP A 65 4.26 -8.65 -3.59
N LEU A 66 3.62 -7.48 -3.56
CA LEU A 66 2.99 -6.90 -2.38
C LEU A 66 1.66 -7.57 -2.06
N GLU A 67 0.86 -7.85 -3.08
CA GLU A 67 -0.48 -8.43 -2.98
C GLU A 67 -0.60 -9.62 -2.01
N PRO A 68 0.19 -10.71 -2.11
CA PRO A 68 0.04 -11.82 -1.17
C PRO A 68 0.44 -11.46 0.27
N LYS A 69 1.19 -10.36 0.47
CA LYS A 69 1.77 -9.97 1.76
C LYS A 69 0.90 -9.01 2.56
N ILE A 70 -0.22 -8.53 2.03
CA ILE A 70 -1.11 -7.63 2.79
C ILE A 70 -2.05 -8.40 3.74
N GLN A 71 -2.23 -9.71 3.54
CA GLN A 71 -3.06 -10.57 4.40
C GLN A 71 -2.80 -10.45 5.91
N PRO A 72 -1.55 -10.40 6.40
CA PRO A 72 -1.28 -10.24 7.82
C PRO A 72 -1.83 -8.93 8.39
N LEU A 73 -1.93 -7.85 7.61
CA LEU A 73 -2.55 -6.60 8.06
C LEU A 73 -4.04 -6.80 8.32
N PHE A 74 -4.74 -7.47 7.40
CA PHE A 74 -6.16 -7.80 7.59
C PHE A 74 -6.40 -8.67 8.80
N ASN A 75 -5.61 -9.72 8.95
CA ASN A 75 -5.71 -10.62 10.09
C ASN A 75 -5.45 -9.87 11.41
N ASN A 76 -4.59 -8.86 11.39
CA ASN A 76 -4.36 -8.01 12.56
C ASN A 76 -5.56 -7.11 12.87
N ILE A 77 -6.19 -6.52 11.85
CA ILE A 77 -7.39 -5.69 12.02
C ILE A 77 -8.57 -6.53 12.52
N LYS A 78 -8.78 -7.74 11.98
CA LYS A 78 -9.80 -8.69 12.47
C LYS A 78 -9.60 -9.11 13.93
N LYS A 79 -8.37 -9.00 14.46
CA LYS A 79 -8.01 -9.31 15.85
C LYS A 79 -8.16 -8.12 16.80
N CYS A 80 -8.55 -6.94 16.30
CA CYS A 80 -8.87 -5.81 17.17
C CYS A 80 -9.98 -6.20 18.17
N SER A 81 -9.89 -5.67 19.38
CA SER A 81 -10.84 -5.97 20.48
C SER A 81 -12.29 -5.69 20.08
N GLN A 82 -12.49 -4.70 19.21
CA GLN A 82 -13.78 -4.28 18.67
C GLN A 82 -14.37 -5.25 17.64
N LYS A 83 -13.58 -6.23 17.16
CA LYS A 83 -13.95 -7.25 16.17
C LYS A 83 -14.70 -6.66 14.97
N PRO A 84 -14.07 -5.76 14.20
CA PRO A 84 -14.67 -5.20 12.99
C PRO A 84 -14.89 -6.32 11.96
N ASP A 85 -16.01 -6.22 11.27
CA ASP A 85 -16.41 -7.12 10.20
C ASP A 85 -15.68 -6.72 8.92
N PHE A 86 -14.99 -7.66 8.30
CA PHE A 86 -14.24 -7.43 7.07
C PHE A 86 -14.65 -8.44 6.01
N PRO A 87 -14.77 -8.03 4.74
CA PRO A 87 -14.95 -8.97 3.66
C PRO A 87 -13.77 -9.95 3.61
N ASN A 88 -14.04 -11.15 3.11
CA ASN A 88 -12.97 -12.04 2.72
C ASN A 88 -12.20 -11.43 1.55
N TYR A 89 -10.87 -11.40 1.67
CA TYR A 89 -10.00 -10.79 0.67
C TYR A 89 -10.08 -11.46 -0.71
N LYS A 90 -10.40 -12.76 -0.74
CA LYS A 90 -10.56 -13.49 -2.00
C LYS A 90 -12.03 -13.86 -2.20
N PRO A 91 -12.58 -13.80 -3.44
CA PRO A 91 -11.93 -13.36 -4.71
C PRO A 91 -12.26 -11.93 -5.15
N LYS A 92 -13.34 -11.32 -4.61
CA LYS A 92 -13.87 -10.02 -5.08
C LYS A 92 -12.90 -8.85 -4.83
N ILE A 93 -12.28 -8.88 -3.67
CA ILE A 93 -11.41 -7.81 -3.18
C ILE A 93 -10.05 -7.82 -3.89
N GLU A 94 -9.52 -9.00 -4.20
CA GLU A 94 -8.34 -9.20 -5.07
C GLU A 94 -8.56 -8.59 -6.46
N LYS A 95 -9.70 -8.88 -7.10
CA LYS A 95 -10.03 -8.32 -8.43
C LYS A 95 -10.15 -6.81 -8.44
N LEU A 96 -10.72 -6.23 -7.37
CA LEU A 96 -10.77 -4.78 -7.20
C LEU A 96 -9.34 -4.22 -7.19
N ALA A 97 -8.52 -4.72 -6.27
CA ALA A 97 -7.12 -4.32 -6.12
C ALA A 97 -6.34 -4.32 -7.44
N ASP A 98 -6.46 -5.40 -8.22
CA ASP A 98 -5.87 -5.52 -9.55
C ASP A 98 -6.37 -4.45 -10.52
N ALA A 99 -7.68 -4.22 -10.59
CA ALA A 99 -8.29 -3.24 -11.49
C ALA A 99 -7.80 -1.81 -11.19
N ILE A 100 -7.70 -1.45 -9.92
CA ILE A 100 -7.14 -0.16 -9.49
C ILE A 100 -5.70 -0.03 -9.92
N VAL A 101 -4.86 -1.02 -9.64
CA VAL A 101 -3.44 -0.93 -10.00
C VAL A 101 -3.29 -0.84 -11.52
N ALA A 102 -4.13 -1.57 -12.26
CA ALA A 102 -4.16 -1.51 -13.71
C ALA A 102 -4.52 -0.11 -14.24
N LYS A 103 -5.55 0.53 -13.68
CA LYS A 103 -6.08 1.83 -14.14
C LYS A 103 -5.34 3.05 -13.57
N CYS A 104 -5.03 3.03 -12.29
CA CYS A 104 -4.54 4.20 -11.55
C CYS A 104 -3.02 4.29 -11.47
N ALA A 105 -2.30 3.17 -11.56
CA ALA A 105 -0.84 3.18 -11.58
C ALA A 105 -0.30 3.15 -13.02
N LYS A 106 0.57 4.12 -13.34
CA LYS A 106 1.34 4.16 -14.58
C LYS A 106 2.75 3.60 -14.35
N PRO A 107 3.43 3.08 -15.39
CA PRO A 107 4.82 2.62 -15.27
C PRO A 107 5.79 3.69 -14.78
N SER A 108 5.51 4.97 -15.07
CA SER A 108 6.32 6.11 -14.65
C SER A 108 6.10 6.54 -13.19
N HIS A 109 5.03 6.08 -12.53
CA HIS A 109 4.74 6.50 -11.17
C HIS A 109 5.76 5.95 -10.18
N ASN A 110 6.19 6.80 -9.26
CA ASN A 110 7.08 6.46 -8.16
C ASN A 110 6.39 6.74 -6.83
N TYR A 111 6.20 5.72 -5.99
CA TYR A 111 5.52 5.85 -4.70
C TYR A 111 6.37 6.53 -3.61
N CYS A 112 7.52 7.10 -4.00
CA CYS A 112 8.28 8.04 -3.19
C CYS A 112 8.05 9.52 -3.57
N LYS A 113 7.27 9.79 -4.63
CA LYS A 113 6.91 11.15 -5.06
C LYS A 113 5.49 11.48 -4.64
N ASP A 114 5.34 12.61 -3.94
CA ASP A 114 4.04 13.06 -3.41
C ASP A 114 3.01 13.29 -4.53
N GLU A 115 3.42 13.86 -5.67
CA GLU A 115 2.52 14.13 -6.80
C GLU A 115 1.96 12.86 -7.41
N ASP A 116 2.81 11.87 -7.69
CA ASP A 116 2.40 10.56 -8.21
C ASP A 116 1.43 9.87 -7.24
N LEU A 117 1.70 9.97 -5.94
CA LEU A 117 0.85 9.38 -4.91
C LEU A 117 -0.49 10.06 -4.77
N LYS A 118 -0.54 11.39 -4.88
CA LYS A 118 -1.80 12.15 -4.88
C LYS A 118 -2.65 11.76 -6.09
N ALA A 119 -2.03 11.66 -7.27
CA ALA A 119 -2.71 11.23 -8.50
C ALA A 119 -3.27 9.80 -8.38
N ILE A 120 -2.46 8.85 -7.91
CA ILE A 120 -2.90 7.48 -7.66
C ILE A 120 -4.03 7.47 -6.64
N LYS A 121 -3.90 8.19 -5.53
CA LYS A 121 -4.92 8.24 -4.46
C LYS A 121 -6.26 8.73 -4.96
N SER A 122 -6.29 9.81 -5.73
CA SER A 122 -7.56 10.33 -6.26
C SER A 122 -8.26 9.32 -7.16
N CYS A 123 -7.52 8.69 -8.09
CA CYS A 123 -8.08 7.67 -8.99
C CYS A 123 -8.55 6.43 -8.23
N ALA A 124 -7.71 5.97 -7.31
CA ALA A 124 -7.96 4.81 -6.47
C ALA A 124 -9.25 4.98 -5.64
N VAL A 125 -9.43 6.10 -4.94
CA VAL A 125 -10.68 6.39 -4.22
C VAL A 125 -11.90 6.34 -5.15
N SER A 126 -11.79 6.93 -6.35
CA SER A 126 -12.88 6.93 -7.32
C SER A 126 -13.27 5.51 -7.78
N GLU A 127 -12.28 4.66 -8.07
CA GLU A 127 -12.52 3.26 -8.46
C GLU A 127 -13.09 2.43 -7.31
N ALA A 128 -12.64 2.67 -6.08
CA ALA A 128 -13.19 2.02 -4.87
C ALA A 128 -14.67 2.33 -4.70
N LEU A 129 -15.02 3.62 -4.75
CA LEU A 129 -16.38 4.11 -4.61
C LEU A 129 -17.30 3.54 -5.68
N GLY A 130 -16.88 3.59 -6.94
CA GLY A 130 -17.65 3.01 -8.05
C GLY A 130 -17.87 1.51 -7.87
N TRP A 131 -16.86 0.78 -7.40
CA TRP A 131 -16.99 -0.65 -7.14
C TRP A 131 -17.92 -0.96 -5.96
N GLY A 132 -17.88 -0.16 -4.90
CA GLY A 132 -18.79 -0.28 -3.75
C GLY A 132 -20.26 -0.13 -4.13
N LEU A 133 -20.57 0.78 -5.07
CA LEU A 133 -21.93 0.95 -5.62
C LEU A 133 -22.37 -0.24 -6.47
N MET A 134 -21.43 -0.91 -7.15
CA MET A 134 -21.72 -2.09 -7.99
C MET A 134 -21.80 -3.42 -7.20
N ASN A 135 -21.35 -3.44 -5.95
CA ASN A 135 -21.31 -4.65 -5.11
C ASN A 135 -22.10 -4.42 -3.81
N MET A 136 -23.42 -4.33 -3.95
CA MET A 136 -24.35 -4.04 -2.85
C MET A 136 -24.24 -5.03 -1.67
N ASP A 137 -23.79 -6.26 -1.91
CA ASP A 137 -23.53 -7.26 -0.86
C ASP A 137 -22.38 -6.88 0.09
N MET A 138 -21.57 -5.90 -0.30
CA MET A 138 -20.45 -5.38 0.47
C MET A 138 -20.88 -4.25 1.42
N LEU A 139 -22.09 -3.70 1.25
CA LEU A 139 -22.63 -2.62 2.10
C LEU A 139 -22.79 -3.01 3.57
N GLN A 140 -22.93 -4.31 3.87
CA GLN A 140 -22.98 -4.76 5.27
C GLN A 140 -21.70 -4.41 6.04
N TYR A 141 -20.55 -4.41 5.37
CA TYR A 141 -19.26 -4.01 5.95
C TYR A 141 -19.15 -2.49 6.08
N THR A 142 -20.08 -1.74 5.49
CA THR A 142 -20.08 -0.27 5.44
C THR A 142 -21.04 0.40 6.41
N SER A 143 -21.74 -0.39 7.22
CA SER A 143 -22.67 0.11 8.23
C SER A 143 -21.97 0.95 9.31
N LYS A 144 -22.69 1.95 9.84
CA LYS A 144 -22.31 2.73 11.02
C LYS A 144 -21.75 1.87 12.15
N LYS A 145 -22.44 0.77 12.49
CA LYS A 145 -22.04 -0.16 13.55
C LYS A 145 -20.66 -0.78 13.29
N ASN A 146 -20.34 -1.08 12.04
CA ASN A 146 -19.01 -1.59 11.71
C ASN A 146 -17.96 -0.47 11.72
N CYS A 147 -18.31 0.73 11.28
CA CYS A 147 -17.47 1.92 11.37
C CYS A 147 -17.06 2.27 12.81
N GLU A 148 -18.00 2.21 13.75
CA GLU A 148 -17.74 2.43 15.18
C GLU A 148 -16.77 1.40 15.79
N LYS A 149 -16.74 0.17 15.26
CA LYS A 149 -15.73 -0.84 15.64
C LYS A 149 -14.38 -0.58 14.97
N LEU A 150 -14.43 -0.18 13.71
CA LEU A 150 -13.27 -0.07 12.82
C LEU A 150 -12.41 1.16 13.15
N VAL A 151 -13.02 2.31 13.40
CA VAL A 151 -12.32 3.56 13.66
C VAL A 151 -11.34 3.43 14.83
N PRO A 152 -11.74 2.96 16.04
CA PRO A 152 -10.82 2.79 17.16
C PRO A 152 -9.67 1.82 16.86
N CYS A 153 -9.96 0.77 16.07
CA CYS A 153 -8.95 -0.19 15.64
C CYS A 153 -7.90 0.46 14.72
N LEU A 154 -8.32 1.21 13.70
CA LEU A 154 -7.41 1.88 12.76
C LEU A 154 -6.66 3.05 13.40
N MET A 155 -7.27 3.72 14.38
CA MET A 155 -6.65 4.76 15.19
C MET A 155 -5.59 4.22 16.16
N ASN A 156 -5.55 2.90 16.42
CA ASN A 156 -4.54 2.30 17.26
C ASN A 156 -3.21 2.13 16.52
N PRO A 157 -2.10 2.73 17.00
CA PRO A 157 -0.77 2.58 16.38
C PRO A 157 -0.31 1.13 16.20
N LYS A 158 -0.69 0.21 17.11
CA LYS A 158 -0.29 -1.20 17.08
C LYS A 158 -0.91 -1.93 15.88
N THR A 159 -2.03 -1.45 15.36
CA THR A 159 -2.70 -2.03 14.17
C THR A 159 -1.79 -2.03 12.95
N TRP A 160 -0.86 -1.07 12.87
CA TRP A 160 0.02 -0.84 11.73
C TRP A 160 1.34 -1.62 11.79
N ALA A 161 1.59 -2.41 12.85
CA ALA A 161 2.82 -3.18 13.01
C ALA A 161 3.09 -4.17 11.84
N PRO A 162 2.10 -4.90 11.30
CA PRO A 162 2.31 -5.72 10.10
C PRO A 162 2.76 -4.90 8.89
N GLY A 163 2.24 -3.67 8.74
CA GLY A 163 2.65 -2.76 7.66
C GLY A 163 4.14 -2.43 7.72
N LYS A 164 4.68 -2.15 8.91
CA LYS A 164 6.13 -1.93 9.11
C LYS A 164 6.96 -3.15 8.68
N LYS A 165 6.48 -4.36 8.98
CA LYS A 165 7.15 -5.62 8.59
C LYS A 165 7.18 -5.79 7.06
N ILE A 166 6.06 -5.54 6.39
CA ILE A 166 5.95 -5.61 4.93
C ILE A 166 6.93 -4.63 4.26
N ILE A 167 7.04 -3.41 4.78
CA ILE A 167 7.99 -2.40 4.28
C ILE A 167 9.44 -2.90 4.40
N ALA A 168 9.80 -3.49 5.54
CA ALA A 168 11.14 -4.04 5.74
C ALA A 168 11.43 -5.22 4.78
N GLU A 169 10.45 -6.10 4.56
CA GLU A 169 10.56 -7.19 3.60
C GLU A 169 10.70 -6.67 2.16
N TYR A 170 9.96 -5.62 1.79
CA TYR A 170 10.06 -5.00 0.47
C TYR A 170 11.44 -4.40 0.24
N ALA A 171 11.96 -3.65 1.22
CA ALA A 171 13.29 -3.08 1.15
C ALA A 171 14.37 -4.15 0.96
N LYS A 172 14.25 -5.30 1.65
CA LYS A 172 15.15 -6.45 1.45
C LYS A 172 15.02 -7.06 0.06
N HIS A 173 13.79 -7.30 -0.40
CA HIS A 173 13.51 -7.84 -1.73
C HIS A 173 14.16 -7.00 -2.83
N LYS A 174 13.97 -5.68 -2.82
CA LYS A 174 14.54 -4.77 -3.83
C LYS A 174 16.02 -4.51 -3.63
N GLY A 175 16.50 -4.51 -2.38
CA GLY A 175 17.92 -4.36 -2.05
C GLY A 175 18.78 -5.51 -2.57
N LEU A 176 18.32 -6.75 -2.43
CA LEU A 176 18.98 -7.93 -2.99
C LEU A 176 19.02 -7.90 -4.52
N SER A 177 17.92 -7.49 -5.18
CA SER A 177 17.89 -7.33 -6.64
C SER A 177 18.90 -6.29 -7.14
N ARG A 178 19.19 -5.24 -6.36
CA ARG A 178 20.21 -4.25 -6.72
C ARG A 178 21.63 -4.77 -6.60
N ILE A 179 21.94 -5.52 -5.55
CA ILE A 179 23.26 -6.15 -5.40
C ILE A 179 23.50 -7.13 -6.56
N GLY A 180 22.50 -7.94 -6.92
CA GLY A 180 22.58 -8.83 -8.08
C GLY A 180 22.71 -8.09 -9.42
N SER A 181 22.03 -6.96 -9.59
CA SER A 181 22.14 -6.11 -10.79
C SER A 181 23.50 -5.41 -10.88
N MET A 182 24.05 -4.93 -9.77
CA MET A 182 25.38 -4.32 -9.73
C MET A 182 26.46 -5.37 -9.96
N ALA A 183 26.36 -6.54 -9.33
CA ALA A 183 27.27 -7.65 -9.59
C ALA A 183 27.21 -8.09 -11.07
N ARG A 184 26.02 -8.19 -11.66
CA ARG A 184 25.86 -8.52 -13.09
C ARG A 184 26.42 -7.41 -13.99
N SER A 185 26.22 -6.14 -13.64
CA SER A 185 26.78 -4.98 -14.37
C SER A 185 28.30 -4.93 -14.31
N VAL A 186 28.89 -5.25 -13.14
CA VAL A 186 30.34 -5.30 -12.93
C VAL A 186 30.94 -6.51 -13.66
N ILE A 187 30.28 -7.68 -13.64
CA ILE A 187 30.71 -8.85 -14.42
C ILE A 187 30.64 -8.54 -15.92
N THR A 188 29.59 -7.84 -16.39
CA THR A 188 29.53 -7.44 -17.80
C THR A 188 30.51 -6.33 -18.15
N SER A 189 30.92 -5.42 -17.25
CA SER A 189 31.97 -4.45 -17.59
C SER A 189 33.35 -5.11 -17.63
N ILE A 190 33.65 -6.00 -16.67
CA ILE A 190 34.91 -6.77 -16.66
C ILE A 190 35.01 -7.66 -17.92
N ALA A 191 33.92 -8.32 -18.32
CA ALA A 191 33.90 -9.18 -19.51
C ALA A 191 34.05 -8.41 -20.84
N TRP A 192 33.91 -7.08 -20.86
CA TRP A 192 34.17 -6.26 -22.05
C TRP A 192 35.57 -5.62 -22.03
N ASP A 193 36.13 -5.37 -20.85
CA ASP A 193 37.51 -4.87 -20.72
C ASP A 193 38.56 -5.96 -21.05
N ASP A 194 38.25 -7.24 -20.82
CA ASP A 194 39.14 -8.36 -21.18
C ASP A 194 39.08 -8.76 -22.67
N ALA A 195 38.20 -8.13 -23.47
CA ALA A 195 38.03 -8.44 -24.90
C ALA A 195 38.74 -7.46 -25.86
N ILE A 196 39.45 -6.44 -25.34
CA ILE A 196 40.09 -5.37 -26.16
C ILE A 196 41.63 -5.39 -26.04
N CYS A 197 42.24 -6.54 -25.71
CA CYS A 197 43.70 -6.68 -25.70
C CYS A 197 44.17 -7.98 -26.38
N ILE A 198 43.70 -8.27 -27.59
CA ILE A 198 44.40 -9.17 -28.52
C ILE A 198 44.31 -8.57 -29.93
N SER A 199 45.34 -7.80 -30.30
CA SER A 199 45.69 -7.47 -31.68
C SER A 199 47.20 -7.58 -31.81
#